data_AF-A0AA42QFJ1-F1
#
_entry.id   AF-A0AA42QFJ1-F1
#
_cell.length_a   1.000
_cell.length_b   1.000
_cell.length_c   1.000
_cell.angle_alpha   90.00
_cell.angle_beta   90.00
_cell.angle_gamma   90.00
#
_symmetry.space_group_name_H-M   'P 1'
#
loop_
_entity.id
_entity.type
_entity.pdbx_description
1 polymer ?
#
loop_
_entity_poly.entity_id
_entity_poly.type
_entity_poly.pdbx_seq_one_letter_code
_entity_poly.pdbx_strand_id
1 'polypeptide(L)'
;MSSGGGEYFRLSGRFEDTEFIGNMNLVLGVPFDAPDEFKRRVWSAALSYVDGNRSMDYYFKRYGHLAVFPQPAPSRVRLSAVFQKCGIEVDRVAAQLANGVEREAHFGLFAAESALMRLKPSFEYASFLLMQGATYESAAILRLCLEQVAWAYDIHEIDDRTIFDKNPTRSISKLKNVESGVGRLYSHLSDYTHIQPRLQKEYIDFSGEYAAVRFRDFEAALGMSNAYIEVVDVYVVVTEYVSRKYFSGGQAWLTDADGQFLRNQQYTSCNLVEIS
;
A
#
# COMPACT_ATOMS: atom_id res chain seq x y z
N MET A 1 -25.32 34.07 -23.98
CA MET A 1 -24.15 33.28 -24.39
C MET A 1 -23.49 32.75 -23.13
N SER A 2 -23.87 31.55 -22.71
CA SER A 2 -23.33 30.87 -21.53
C SER A 2 -22.95 29.45 -21.95
N SER A 3 -21.67 29.14 -21.85
CA SER A 3 -21.02 27.81 -21.86
C SER A 3 -19.58 28.08 -22.28
N GLY A 4 -18.54 27.50 -21.72
CA GLY A 4 -18.37 26.52 -20.66
C GLY A 4 -16.86 26.49 -20.44
N GLY A 5 -16.41 26.51 -19.19
CA GLY A 5 -14.99 26.62 -18.87
C GLY A 5 -14.74 26.24 -17.43
N GLY A 6 -15.32 25.11 -17.04
CA GLY A 6 -15.18 24.53 -15.71
C GLY A 6 -14.95 23.03 -15.84
N GLU A 7 -14.03 22.62 -16.72
CA GLU A 7 -13.38 21.34 -16.51
C GLU A 7 -12.53 21.50 -15.24
N TYR A 8 -13.12 21.13 -14.11
CA TYR A 8 -12.34 20.82 -12.93
C TYR A 8 -11.36 19.73 -13.34
N PHE A 9 -10.08 20.07 -13.46
CA PHE A 9 -9.03 19.07 -13.53
C PHE A 9 -9.22 18.16 -12.31
N ARG A 10 -9.69 16.93 -12.52
CA ARG A 10 -9.54 15.91 -11.49
C ARG A 10 -8.04 15.71 -11.36
N LEU A 11 -7.47 16.30 -10.31
CA LEU A 11 -6.14 15.99 -9.83
C LEU A 11 -6.20 14.56 -9.26
N SER A 12 -6.27 13.54 -10.12
CA SER A 12 -5.98 12.18 -9.74
C SER A 12 -4.46 12.03 -9.66
N GLY A 13 -3.85 12.75 -8.72
CA GLY A 13 -2.49 12.45 -8.30
C GLY A 13 -2.50 11.10 -7.58
N ARG A 14 -1.47 10.29 -7.82
CA ARG A 14 -1.27 9.04 -7.09
C ARG A 14 -0.83 9.35 -5.67
N PHE A 15 -1.55 8.81 -4.69
CA PHE A 15 -1.35 9.15 -3.29
C PHE A 15 0.04 8.72 -2.81
N GLU A 16 0.46 7.52 -3.20
CA GLU A 16 1.75 6.90 -2.90
C GLU A 16 2.95 7.60 -3.54
N ASP A 17 2.74 8.28 -4.68
CA ASP A 17 3.77 9.02 -5.40
C ASP A 17 3.93 10.46 -4.87
N THR A 18 3.21 10.82 -3.80
CA THR A 18 3.31 12.15 -3.19
C THR A 18 4.47 12.22 -2.21
N GLU A 19 5.34 13.21 -2.37
CA GLU A 19 6.27 13.65 -1.32
C GLU A 19 5.87 15.01 -0.76
N PHE A 20 6.20 15.25 0.51
CA PHE A 20 5.92 16.52 1.15
C PHE A 20 7.16 17.40 1.17
N ILE A 21 7.04 18.59 0.60
CA ILE A 21 8.04 19.65 0.65
C ILE A 21 7.51 20.82 1.46
N GLY A 22 8.38 21.53 2.18
CA GLY A 22 7.92 22.63 3.02
C GLY A 22 8.86 23.03 4.14
N ASN A 23 8.32 23.82 5.07
CA ASN A 23 8.94 24.23 6.31
C ASN A 23 7.92 24.09 7.46
N MET A 24 8.25 24.60 8.66
CA MET A 24 7.36 24.49 9.83
C MET A 24 6.00 25.19 9.66
N ASN A 25 5.88 26.15 8.75
CA ASN A 25 4.68 26.97 8.56
C ASN A 25 3.84 26.54 7.35
N LEU A 26 4.40 25.68 6.49
CA LEU A 26 3.81 25.34 5.20
C LEU A 26 4.30 23.97 4.73
N VAL A 27 3.37 23.10 4.37
CA VAL A 27 3.65 21.77 3.80
C VAL A 27 2.83 21.59 2.52
N LEU A 28 3.48 21.10 1.46
CA LEU A 28 2.89 20.90 0.13
C LEU A 28 3.16 19.47 -0.34
N GLY A 29 2.15 18.81 -0.90
CA GLY A 29 2.34 17.55 -1.63
C GLY A 29 2.71 17.79 -3.09
N VAL A 30 3.78 17.14 -3.56
CA VAL A 30 4.22 17.16 -4.96
C VAL A 30 4.59 15.74 -5.41
N PRO A 31 4.57 15.42 -6.71
CA PRO A 31 5.09 14.14 -7.19
C PRO A 31 6.57 13.98 -6.81
N PHE A 32 6.94 12.80 -6.28
CA PHE A 32 8.28 12.53 -5.79
C PHE A 32 9.36 12.60 -6.89
N ASP A 33 8.98 12.31 -8.13
CA ASP A 33 9.81 12.31 -9.32
C ASP A 33 9.73 13.62 -10.12
N ALA A 34 9.01 14.63 -9.61
CA ALA A 34 8.91 15.90 -10.31
C ALA A 34 10.30 16.57 -10.47
N PRO A 35 10.53 17.30 -11.58
CA PRO A 35 11.76 18.05 -11.78
C PRO A 35 12.03 19.03 -10.61
N ASP A 36 13.30 19.17 -10.23
CA ASP A 36 13.72 20.10 -9.17
C ASP A 36 13.22 21.53 -9.43
N GLU A 37 13.25 21.99 -10.69
CA GLU A 37 12.71 23.30 -11.08
C GLU A 37 11.21 23.43 -10.76
N PHE A 38 10.42 22.39 -11.04
CA PHE A 38 8.98 22.38 -10.72
C PHE A 38 8.76 22.49 -9.21
N LYS A 39 9.45 21.67 -8.42
CA LYS A 39 9.34 21.66 -6.95
C LYS A 39 9.73 23.03 -6.37
N ARG A 40 10.80 23.65 -6.88
CA ARG A 40 11.21 25.02 -6.50
C ARG A 40 10.17 26.07 -6.86
N ARG A 41 9.53 25.99 -8.03
CA ARG A 41 8.47 26.91 -8.43
C ARG A 41 7.25 26.80 -7.50
N VAL A 42 6.80 25.57 -7.21
CA VAL A 42 5.68 25.31 -6.29
C VAL A 42 5.99 25.81 -4.88
N TRP A 43 7.17 25.48 -4.36
CA TRP A 43 7.62 25.95 -3.04
C TRP A 43 7.71 27.48 -2.96
N SER A 44 8.29 28.12 -3.99
CA SER A 44 8.42 29.59 -4.04
C SER A 44 7.07 30.29 -4.13
N ALA A 45 6.13 29.74 -4.89
CA ALA A 45 4.77 30.26 -4.98
C ALA A 45 4.09 30.24 -3.60
N ALA A 46 4.18 29.12 -2.90
CA ALA A 46 3.57 28.97 -1.60
C ALA A 46 4.24 29.84 -0.53
N LEU A 47 5.57 30.00 -0.54
CA LEU A 47 6.25 30.94 0.34
C LEU A 47 5.90 32.40 0.05
N SER A 48 5.76 32.78 -1.23
CA SER A 48 5.35 34.15 -1.56
C SER A 48 3.99 34.50 -0.95
N TYR A 49 3.07 33.53 -0.90
CA TYR A 49 1.77 33.69 -0.26
C TYR A 49 1.89 33.83 1.26
N VAL A 50 2.66 32.95 1.93
CA VAL A 50 2.88 32.99 3.38
C VAL A 50 3.50 34.30 3.83
N ASP A 51 4.44 34.84 3.04
CA ASP A 51 5.13 36.08 3.36
C ASP A 51 4.36 37.35 2.91
N GLY A 52 3.15 37.19 2.36
CA GLY A 52 2.31 38.31 1.89
C GLY A 52 2.83 39.01 0.61
N ASN A 53 3.73 38.36 -0.12
CA ASN A 53 4.30 38.89 -1.36
C ASN A 53 3.48 38.46 -2.59
N ARG A 54 3.11 39.43 -3.42
CA ARG A 54 2.25 39.19 -4.60
C ARG A 54 2.99 38.62 -5.81
N SER A 55 4.33 38.67 -5.83
CA SER A 55 5.13 38.23 -6.98
C SER A 55 5.84 36.90 -6.70
N MET A 56 5.30 35.83 -7.27
CA MET A 56 5.90 34.49 -7.22
C MET A 56 7.25 34.44 -7.94
N ASP A 57 7.35 35.11 -9.11
CA ASP A 57 8.59 35.14 -9.92
C ASP A 57 9.74 35.82 -9.18
N TYR A 58 9.44 36.89 -8.44
CA TYR A 58 10.41 37.54 -7.57
C TYR A 58 10.94 36.57 -6.51
N TYR A 59 10.03 35.85 -5.83
CA TYR A 59 10.38 34.86 -4.82
C TYR A 59 11.22 33.72 -5.37
N PHE A 60 10.84 33.18 -6.52
CA PHE A 60 11.58 32.11 -7.17
C PHE A 60 13.01 32.54 -7.53
N LYS A 61 13.17 33.72 -8.14
CA LYS A 61 14.51 34.24 -8.49
C LYS A 61 15.36 34.53 -7.24
N ARG A 62 14.75 35.06 -6.18
CA ARG A 62 15.46 35.48 -4.97
C ARG A 62 15.79 34.33 -4.02
N TYR A 63 14.90 33.36 -3.87
CA TYR A 63 14.99 32.31 -2.84
C TYR A 63 14.94 30.88 -3.40
N GLY A 64 14.55 30.67 -4.65
CA GLY A 64 14.40 29.33 -5.22
C GLY A 64 15.70 28.52 -5.27
N HIS A 65 16.86 29.18 -5.26
CA HIS A 65 18.16 28.50 -5.17
C HIS A 65 18.48 27.95 -3.77
N LEU A 66 17.79 28.41 -2.73
CA LEU A 66 17.93 27.92 -1.35
C LEU A 66 17.22 26.57 -1.16
N ALA A 67 16.24 26.26 -2.00
CA ALA A 67 15.56 24.98 -2.01
C ALA A 67 16.27 24.02 -2.97
N VAL A 68 16.72 22.87 -2.45
CA VAL A 68 17.32 21.79 -3.24
C VAL A 68 16.48 20.55 -3.04
N PHE A 69 15.85 20.09 -4.13
CA PHE A 69 15.06 18.87 -4.11
C PHE A 69 15.80 17.80 -4.92
N PRO A 70 16.50 16.86 -4.27
CA PRO A 70 17.24 15.83 -4.97
C PRO A 70 16.29 14.97 -5.81
N GLN A 71 16.79 14.53 -6.96
CA GLN A 71 16.08 13.55 -7.76
C GLN A 71 16.04 12.20 -7.02
N PRO A 72 14.94 11.44 -7.13
CA PRO A 72 14.83 10.17 -6.44
C PRO A 72 15.87 9.17 -6.95
N ALA A 73 16.36 8.32 -6.05
CA ALA A 73 17.20 7.20 -6.42
C ALA A 73 16.46 6.26 -7.40
N PRO A 74 17.14 5.58 -8.34
CA PRO A 74 16.51 4.65 -9.26
C PRO A 74 15.70 3.54 -8.58
N SER A 75 16.13 3.11 -7.39
CA SER A 75 15.40 2.12 -6.57
C SER A 75 14.01 2.63 -6.17
N ARG A 76 13.88 3.91 -5.80
CA ARG A 76 12.59 4.54 -5.44
C ARG A 76 11.64 4.64 -6.63
N VAL A 77 12.17 4.96 -7.82
CA VAL A 77 11.38 4.98 -9.07
C VAL A 77 10.88 3.57 -9.41
N ARG A 78 11.75 2.55 -9.34
CA ARG A 78 11.36 1.16 -9.57
C ARG A 78 10.31 0.69 -8.56
N LEU A 79 10.47 1.06 -7.28
CA LEU A 79 9.51 0.69 -6.24
C LEU A 79 8.12 1.28 -6.51
N SER A 80 8.04 2.57 -6.87
CA SER A 80 6.78 3.21 -7.27
C SER A 80 6.09 2.43 -8.40
N ALA A 81 6.83 2.02 -9.43
CA ALA A 81 6.28 1.22 -10.52
C ALA A 81 5.74 -0.16 -10.06
N VAL A 82 6.38 -0.79 -9.07
CA VAL A 82 5.90 -2.05 -8.46
C VAL A 82 4.62 -1.80 -7.68
N PHE A 83 4.58 -0.79 -6.81
CA PHE A 83 3.38 -0.44 -6.06
C PHE A 83 2.21 -0.07 -6.97
N GLN A 84 2.48 0.60 -8.09
CA GLN A 84 1.46 0.88 -9.09
C GLN A 84 0.85 -0.41 -9.66
N LYS A 85 1.66 -1.42 -9.99
CA LYS A 85 1.15 -2.71 -10.47
C LYS A 85 0.32 -3.42 -9.41
N CYS A 86 0.79 -3.43 -8.16
CA CYS A 86 0.01 -3.98 -7.05
C CYS A 86 -1.32 -3.24 -6.86
N GLY A 87 -1.31 -1.91 -6.95
CA GLY A 87 -2.52 -1.08 -6.84
C GLY A 87 -3.53 -1.40 -7.94
N ILE A 88 -3.08 -1.62 -9.17
CA ILE A 88 -3.94 -2.05 -10.29
C ILE A 88 -4.61 -3.40 -9.98
N GLU A 89 -3.89 -4.37 -9.41
CA GLU A 89 -4.48 -5.66 -9.03
C GLU A 89 -5.48 -5.53 -7.87
N VAL A 90 -5.16 -4.72 -6.86
CA VAL A 90 -6.09 -4.42 -5.75
C VAL A 90 -7.37 -3.79 -6.29
N ASP A 91 -7.24 -2.82 -7.20
CA ASP A 91 -8.37 -2.15 -7.84
C ASP A 91 -9.21 -3.09 -8.70
N ARG A 92 -8.57 -3.95 -9.48
CA ARG A 92 -9.24 -4.97 -10.29
C ARG A 92 -10.10 -5.87 -9.41
N VAL A 93 -9.52 -6.43 -8.35
CA VAL A 93 -10.20 -7.37 -7.46
C VAL A 93 -11.32 -6.69 -6.67
N ALA A 94 -11.07 -5.48 -6.14
CA ALA A 94 -12.11 -4.72 -5.45
C ALA A 94 -13.27 -4.34 -6.39
N ALA A 95 -12.98 -3.98 -7.64
CA ALA A 95 -14.00 -3.70 -8.64
C ALA A 95 -14.78 -4.96 -9.04
N GLN A 96 -14.13 -6.13 -9.08
CA GLN A 96 -14.82 -7.40 -9.34
C GLN A 96 -15.82 -7.72 -8.21
N LEU A 97 -15.45 -7.51 -6.95
CA LEU A 97 -16.37 -7.66 -5.82
C LEU A 97 -17.54 -6.66 -5.88
N ALA A 98 -17.24 -5.40 -6.22
CA ALA A 98 -18.26 -4.35 -6.33
C ALA A 98 -19.27 -4.59 -7.46
N ASN A 99 -18.84 -5.21 -8.56
CA ASN A 99 -19.65 -5.48 -9.75
C ASN A 99 -20.14 -6.95 -9.80
N GLY A 100 -20.24 -7.60 -8.65
CA GLY A 100 -20.61 -9.02 -8.55
C GLY A 100 -21.95 -9.38 -9.21
N VAL A 101 -22.19 -10.68 -9.35
CA VAL A 101 -23.43 -11.21 -9.95
C VAL A 101 -24.52 -11.33 -8.89
N GLU A 102 -25.77 -11.10 -9.27
CA GLU A 102 -26.95 -11.32 -8.41
C GLU A 102 -26.98 -12.79 -7.92
N ARG A 103 -27.19 -12.97 -6.60
CA ARG A 103 -27.17 -14.27 -5.93
C ARG A 103 -28.02 -14.25 -4.66
N GLU A 104 -28.34 -15.43 -4.15
CA GLU A 104 -29.03 -15.58 -2.86
C GLU A 104 -28.24 -14.89 -1.73
N ALA A 105 -28.98 -14.31 -0.79
CA ALA A 105 -28.38 -13.64 0.35
C ALA A 105 -27.63 -14.65 1.21
N HIS A 106 -26.36 -14.38 1.49
CA HIS A 106 -25.51 -15.19 2.35
C HIS A 106 -24.70 -14.28 3.29
N PHE A 107 -24.89 -14.41 4.59
CA PHE A 107 -24.35 -13.49 5.60
C PHE A 107 -22.83 -13.44 5.62
N GLY A 108 -22.16 -14.60 5.75
CA GLY A 108 -20.71 -14.67 5.82
C GLY A 108 -20.01 -14.20 4.56
N LEU A 109 -20.51 -14.59 3.39
CA LEU A 109 -20.00 -14.13 2.10
C LEU A 109 -20.08 -12.61 1.94
N PHE A 110 -21.25 -12.01 2.23
CA PHE A 110 -21.40 -10.56 2.16
C PHE A 110 -20.44 -9.82 3.11
N ALA A 111 -20.29 -10.32 4.34
CA ALA A 111 -19.37 -9.75 5.32
C ALA A 111 -17.89 -9.91 4.89
N ALA A 112 -17.52 -11.07 4.34
CA ALA A 112 -16.17 -11.34 3.84
C ALA A 112 -15.81 -10.41 2.69
N GLU A 113 -16.67 -10.30 1.67
CA GLU A 113 -16.43 -9.42 0.52
C GLU A 113 -16.41 -7.94 0.91
N SER A 114 -17.28 -7.52 1.83
CA SER A 114 -17.27 -6.16 2.37
C SER A 114 -15.94 -5.83 3.06
N ALA A 115 -15.41 -6.76 3.86
CA ALA A 115 -14.12 -6.60 4.51
C ALA A 115 -12.98 -6.52 3.48
N LEU A 116 -12.98 -7.40 2.48
CA LEU A 116 -11.98 -7.41 1.40
C LEU A 116 -12.01 -6.10 0.58
N MET A 117 -13.19 -5.62 0.17
CA MET A 117 -13.33 -4.35 -0.55
C MET A 117 -12.78 -3.15 0.23
N ARG A 118 -13.00 -3.12 1.56
CA ARG A 118 -12.53 -2.05 2.45
C ARG A 118 -11.00 -2.03 2.61
N LEU A 119 -10.28 -3.07 2.19
CA LEU A 119 -8.82 -3.10 2.27
C LEU A 119 -8.12 -2.23 1.24
N LYS A 120 -8.78 -1.86 0.12
CA LYS A 120 -8.20 -0.97 -0.91
C LYS A 120 -7.45 0.26 -0.34
N PRO A 121 -8.09 1.15 0.45
CA PRO A 121 -7.40 2.30 1.03
C PRO A 121 -6.27 1.91 1.99
N SER A 122 -6.33 0.73 2.60
CA SER A 122 -5.29 0.25 3.53
C SER A 122 -4.01 -0.11 2.76
N PHE A 123 -4.14 -0.69 1.55
CA PHE A 123 -3.00 -0.90 0.65
C PHE A 123 -2.39 0.42 0.16
N GLU A 124 -3.23 1.40 -0.22
CA GLU A 124 -2.77 2.75 -0.60
C GLU A 124 -1.98 3.43 0.54
N TYR A 125 -2.43 3.29 1.78
CA TYR A 125 -1.70 3.83 2.93
C TYR A 125 -0.39 3.09 3.20
N ALA A 126 -0.37 1.76 3.07
CA ALA A 126 0.84 0.98 3.28
C ALA A 126 1.93 1.33 2.24
N SER A 127 1.57 1.42 0.95
CA SER A 127 2.52 1.79 -0.12
C SER A 127 3.02 3.22 0.05
N PHE A 128 2.14 4.16 0.40
CA PHE A 128 2.53 5.53 0.73
C PHE A 128 3.54 5.57 1.90
N LEU A 129 3.27 4.89 3.01
CA LEU A 129 4.18 4.87 4.16
C LEU A 129 5.55 4.27 3.80
N LEU A 130 5.57 3.21 3.00
CA LEU A 130 6.82 2.64 2.47
C LEU A 130 7.57 3.64 1.59
N MET A 131 6.88 4.39 0.73
CA MET A 131 7.48 5.46 -0.09
C MET A 131 8.03 6.63 0.74
N GLN A 132 7.58 6.78 2.00
CA GLN A 132 8.11 7.75 2.97
C GLN A 132 9.18 7.16 3.91
N GLY A 133 9.52 5.86 3.79
CA GLY A 133 10.48 5.20 4.69
C GLY A 133 9.93 4.86 6.08
N ALA A 134 8.61 4.85 6.26
CA ALA A 134 7.92 4.57 7.53
C ALA A 134 7.61 3.07 7.66
N THR A 135 8.67 2.28 7.86
CA THR A 135 8.66 0.81 7.81
C THR A 135 7.82 0.15 8.92
N TYR A 136 7.81 0.73 10.13
CA TYR A 136 7.10 0.15 11.27
C TYR A 136 5.60 0.37 11.15
N GLU A 137 5.22 1.57 10.74
CA GLU A 137 3.83 1.96 10.50
C GLU A 137 3.24 1.17 9.31
N SER A 138 4.01 0.99 8.23
CA SER A 138 3.56 0.18 7.11
C SER A 138 3.39 -1.30 7.49
N ALA A 139 4.28 -1.87 8.30
CA ALA A 139 4.14 -3.23 8.81
C ALA A 139 2.87 -3.42 9.64
N ALA A 140 2.48 -2.42 10.44
CA ALA A 140 1.25 -2.47 11.22
C ALA A 140 0.00 -2.48 10.33
N ILE A 141 -0.02 -1.68 9.26
CA ILE A 141 -1.12 -1.69 8.27
C ILE A 141 -1.15 -3.01 7.50
N LEU A 142 0.00 -3.51 7.06
CA LEU A 142 0.10 -4.79 6.35
C LEU A 142 -0.40 -5.96 7.22
N ARG A 143 -0.07 -5.94 8.51
CA ARG A 143 -0.58 -6.93 9.48
C ARG A 143 -2.10 -6.85 9.60
N LEU A 144 -2.66 -5.64 9.71
CA LEU A 144 -4.11 -5.43 9.71
C LEU A 144 -4.77 -5.99 8.45
N CYS A 145 -4.20 -5.72 7.27
CA CYS A 145 -4.70 -6.27 6.00
C CYS A 145 -4.72 -7.80 6.05
N LEU A 146 -3.62 -8.42 6.47
CA LEU A 146 -3.52 -9.87 6.52
C LEU A 146 -4.51 -10.52 7.50
N GLU A 147 -4.73 -9.89 8.66
CA GLU A 147 -5.73 -10.34 9.64
C GLU A 147 -7.16 -10.26 9.09
N GLN A 148 -7.50 -9.19 8.35
CA GLN A 148 -8.82 -9.06 7.74
C GLN A 148 -9.03 -10.03 6.57
N VAL A 149 -8.00 -10.27 5.76
CA VAL A 149 -8.01 -11.31 4.72
C VAL A 149 -8.25 -12.69 5.33
N ALA A 150 -7.55 -13.00 6.42
CA ALA A 150 -7.73 -14.26 7.13
C ALA A 150 -9.13 -14.44 7.71
N TRP A 151 -9.67 -13.37 8.30
CA TRP A 151 -11.02 -13.36 8.82
C TRP A 151 -12.06 -13.56 7.71
N ALA A 152 -11.93 -12.87 6.58
CA ALA A 152 -12.82 -13.03 5.43
C ALA A 152 -12.82 -14.49 4.93
N TYR A 153 -11.64 -15.11 4.82
CA TYR A 153 -11.51 -16.53 4.50
C TYR A 153 -12.20 -17.44 5.53
N ASP A 154 -12.12 -17.13 6.82
CA ASP A 154 -12.74 -17.94 7.87
C ASP A 154 -14.28 -17.93 7.79
N ILE A 155 -14.86 -16.77 7.53
CA ILE A 155 -16.31 -16.58 7.67
C ILE A 155 -17.12 -16.83 6.40
N HIS A 156 -16.48 -16.90 5.23
CA HIS A 156 -17.21 -16.81 3.95
C HIS A 156 -18.27 -17.91 3.71
N GLU A 157 -18.12 -19.08 4.33
CA GLU A 157 -19.07 -20.20 4.21
C GLU A 157 -20.07 -20.30 5.39
N ILE A 158 -20.06 -19.33 6.33
CA ILE A 158 -20.96 -19.31 7.48
C ILE A 158 -22.17 -18.42 7.18
N ASP A 159 -23.37 -19.00 7.13
CA ASP A 159 -24.60 -18.27 6.77
C ASP A 159 -25.50 -17.93 7.98
N ASP A 160 -24.88 -17.53 9.08
CA ASP A 160 -25.61 -17.09 10.26
C ASP A 160 -24.84 -16.01 11.03
N ARG A 161 -25.38 -15.59 12.17
CA ARG A 161 -24.79 -14.52 13.00
C ARG A 161 -23.55 -14.95 13.80
N THR A 162 -23.15 -16.22 13.77
CA THR A 162 -21.95 -16.69 14.49
C THR A 162 -20.66 -16.13 13.90
N ILE A 163 -20.73 -15.50 12.70
CA ILE A 163 -19.62 -14.74 12.12
C ILE A 163 -19.10 -13.63 13.05
N PHE A 164 -19.98 -13.05 13.89
CA PHE A 164 -19.61 -11.97 14.81
C PHE A 164 -18.74 -12.44 15.99
N ASP A 165 -18.71 -13.74 16.25
CA ASP A 165 -17.89 -14.33 17.32
C ASP A 165 -16.47 -14.70 16.84
N LYS A 166 -16.18 -14.56 15.53
CA LYS A 166 -14.89 -14.92 14.94
C LYS A 166 -13.87 -13.81 15.14
N ASN A 167 -12.74 -14.16 15.76
CA ASN A 167 -11.65 -13.24 16.00
C ASN A 167 -10.65 -13.23 14.82
N PRO A 168 -10.41 -12.08 14.17
CA PRO A 168 -9.49 -11.96 13.03
C PRO A 168 -8.07 -12.49 13.29
N THR A 169 -7.49 -12.24 14.46
CA THR A 169 -6.11 -12.68 14.76
C THR A 169 -6.01 -14.20 14.89
N ARG A 170 -7.10 -14.87 15.28
CA ARG A 170 -7.18 -16.33 15.36
C ARG A 170 -7.42 -16.97 13.99
N SER A 171 -7.91 -16.20 13.01
CA SER A 171 -8.18 -16.70 11.67
C SER A 171 -6.92 -16.87 10.82
N ILE A 172 -5.79 -16.24 11.19
CA ILE A 172 -4.49 -16.37 10.48
C ILE A 172 -4.08 -17.83 10.27
N SER A 173 -4.31 -18.71 11.25
CA SER A 173 -3.92 -20.12 11.13
C SER A 173 -4.67 -20.84 10.01
N LYS A 174 -5.86 -20.37 9.63
CA LYS A 174 -6.69 -20.96 8.57
C LYS A 174 -6.17 -20.63 7.17
N LEU A 175 -5.51 -19.47 7.01
CA LEU A 175 -4.89 -19.11 5.73
C LEU A 175 -3.76 -20.05 5.30
N LYS A 176 -3.19 -20.85 6.22
CA LYS A 176 -2.16 -21.84 5.86
C LYS A 176 -2.64 -22.88 4.85
N ASN A 177 -3.95 -23.09 4.76
CA ASN A 177 -4.56 -23.98 3.77
C ASN A 177 -4.55 -23.39 2.35
N VAL A 178 -4.36 -22.07 2.24
CA VAL A 178 -4.32 -21.32 0.98
C VAL A 178 -2.88 -20.95 0.63
N GLU A 179 -2.12 -20.44 1.59
CA GLU A 179 -0.73 -20.03 1.41
C GLU A 179 0.13 -20.49 2.60
N SER A 180 0.98 -21.48 2.35
CA SER A 180 1.82 -22.10 3.39
C SER A 180 2.79 -21.11 4.05
N GLY A 181 3.23 -20.06 3.32
CA GLY A 181 4.15 -19.03 3.80
C GLY A 181 3.54 -18.02 4.78
N VAL A 182 2.20 -17.97 4.90
CA VAL A 182 1.49 -16.88 5.61
C VAL A 182 1.88 -16.74 7.09
N GLY A 183 2.25 -17.85 7.74
CA GLY A 183 2.67 -17.83 9.14
C GLY A 183 4.01 -17.12 9.35
N ARG A 184 4.93 -17.24 8.38
CA ARG A 184 6.23 -16.55 8.41
C ARG A 184 6.04 -15.06 8.16
N LEU A 185 5.23 -14.72 7.15
CA LEU A 185 4.87 -13.33 6.83
C LEU A 185 4.23 -12.62 8.03
N TYR A 186 3.22 -13.25 8.65
CA TYR A 186 2.56 -12.70 9.83
C TYR A 186 3.52 -12.50 11.02
N SER A 187 4.42 -13.46 11.25
CA SER A 187 5.44 -13.35 12.30
C SER A 187 6.40 -12.18 12.03
N HIS A 188 6.86 -12.04 10.78
CA HIS A 188 7.72 -10.92 10.37
C HIS A 188 7.05 -9.57 10.59
N LEU A 189 5.81 -9.39 10.13
CA LEU A 189 5.04 -8.15 10.34
C LEU A 189 4.79 -7.86 11.83
N SER A 190 4.56 -8.91 12.62
CA SER A 190 4.39 -8.80 14.07
C SER A 190 5.67 -8.35 14.77
N ASP A 191 6.84 -8.75 14.28
CA ASP A 191 8.11 -8.33 14.85
C ASP A 191 8.28 -6.81 14.78
N TYR A 192 7.99 -6.23 13.61
CA TYR A 192 8.04 -4.78 13.39
C TYR A 192 6.95 -4.08 14.20
N THR A 193 5.70 -4.55 14.12
CA THR A 193 4.57 -3.91 14.82
C THR A 193 4.78 -3.85 16.33
N HIS A 194 5.45 -4.84 16.92
CA HIS A 194 5.74 -4.90 18.36
C HIS A 194 7.14 -4.40 18.74
N ILE A 195 7.93 -3.91 17.78
CA ILE A 195 9.29 -3.42 17.98
C ILE A 195 10.11 -4.46 18.78
N GLN A 196 10.19 -5.68 18.26
CA GLN A 196 10.89 -6.77 18.94
C GLN A 196 12.34 -6.36 19.26
N PRO A 197 12.90 -6.73 20.43
CA PRO A 197 14.23 -6.29 20.84
C PRO A 197 15.33 -6.51 19.81
N ARG A 198 15.22 -7.57 18.99
CA ARG A 198 16.17 -7.86 17.90
C ARG A 198 16.23 -6.78 16.82
N LEU A 199 15.16 -6.01 16.63
CA LEU A 199 15.07 -4.94 15.62
C LEU A 199 15.64 -3.60 16.11
N GLN A 200 16.11 -3.50 17.36
CA GLN A 200 16.67 -2.25 17.91
C GLN A 200 17.78 -1.64 17.05
N LYS A 201 18.60 -2.48 16.41
CA LYS A 201 19.69 -2.03 15.53
C LYS A 201 19.22 -1.45 14.20
N GLU A 202 17.95 -1.63 13.83
CA GLU A 202 17.40 -1.11 12.58
C GLU A 202 16.95 0.36 12.71
N TYR A 203 16.58 0.79 13.92
CA TYR A 203 16.13 2.17 14.17
C TYR A 203 17.05 2.96 15.11
N ILE A 204 18.04 2.32 15.74
CA ILE A 204 19.07 3.00 16.52
C ILE A 204 20.42 2.88 15.81
N ASP A 205 20.99 4.02 15.46
CA ASP A 205 22.31 4.14 14.86
C ASP A 205 23.37 4.35 15.93
N PHE A 206 24.36 3.45 15.98
CA PHE A 206 25.50 3.50 16.91
C PHE A 206 26.83 3.79 16.20
N SER A 207 26.80 4.21 14.93
CA SER A 207 28.03 4.44 14.14
C SER A 207 28.79 5.72 14.52
N GLY A 208 28.13 6.66 15.22
CA GLY A 208 28.72 7.92 15.68
C GLY A 208 29.16 7.90 17.15
N GLU A 209 29.65 9.05 17.61
CA GLU A 209 29.97 9.29 19.03
C GLU A 209 28.73 9.22 19.94
N TYR A 210 27.55 9.47 19.37
CA TYR A 210 26.26 9.42 20.05
C TYR A 210 25.32 8.45 19.34
N ALA A 211 24.41 7.83 20.09
CA ALA A 211 23.32 7.07 19.51
C ALA A 211 22.29 8.03 18.88
N ALA A 212 21.86 7.71 17.65
CA ALA A 212 20.82 8.45 16.95
C ALA A 212 19.62 7.54 16.64
N VAL A 213 18.42 8.12 16.57
CA VAL A 213 17.20 7.38 16.19
C VAL A 213 16.84 7.70 14.74
N ARG A 214 16.66 6.65 13.94
CA ARG A 214 16.17 6.75 12.55
C ARG A 214 14.65 6.76 12.58
N PHE A 215 14.06 7.91 12.28
CA PHE A 215 12.61 8.05 12.17
C PHE A 215 12.06 7.51 10.83
N ARG A 216 12.86 7.60 9.77
CA ARG A 216 12.52 7.13 8.42
C ARG A 216 13.77 6.53 7.78
N ASP A 217 13.61 5.37 7.17
CA ASP A 217 14.71 4.66 6.50
C ASP A 217 14.16 3.98 5.23
N PHE A 218 14.54 4.52 4.07
CA PHE A 218 14.07 4.00 2.79
C PHE A 218 14.68 2.63 2.46
N GLU A 219 15.89 2.34 2.92
CA GLU A 219 16.52 1.03 2.69
C GLU A 219 15.78 -0.06 3.49
N ALA A 220 15.41 0.24 4.75
CA ALA A 220 14.55 -0.65 5.52
C ALA A 220 13.16 -0.83 4.86
N ALA A 221 12.60 0.25 4.28
CA ALA A 221 11.33 0.18 3.57
C ALA A 221 11.40 -0.65 2.27
N LEU A 222 12.53 -0.63 1.56
CA LEU A 222 12.77 -1.54 0.43
C LEU A 222 12.65 -3.01 0.88
N GLY A 223 13.23 -3.36 2.03
CA GLY A 223 13.11 -4.70 2.61
C GLY A 223 11.65 -5.09 2.89
N MET A 224 10.89 -4.20 3.52
CA MET A 224 9.47 -4.41 3.86
C MET A 224 8.55 -4.40 2.63
N SER A 225 8.99 -3.86 1.49
CA SER A 225 8.22 -3.85 0.26
C SER A 225 7.95 -5.26 -0.29
N ASN A 226 8.82 -6.24 0.01
CA ASN A 226 8.53 -7.64 -0.31
C ASN A 226 7.34 -8.17 0.48
N ALA A 227 7.25 -7.84 1.78
CA ALA A 227 6.09 -8.21 2.60
C ALA A 227 4.81 -7.55 2.08
N TYR A 228 4.87 -6.30 1.60
CA TYR A 228 3.74 -5.65 0.95
C TYR A 228 3.24 -6.47 -0.27
N ILE A 229 4.15 -6.87 -1.16
CA ILE A 229 3.82 -7.66 -2.35
C ILE A 229 3.20 -9.00 -1.96
N GLU A 230 3.77 -9.69 -0.96
CA GLU A 230 3.24 -10.96 -0.46
C GLU A 230 1.82 -10.80 0.13
N VAL A 231 1.55 -9.73 0.89
CA VAL A 231 0.20 -9.48 1.42
C VAL A 231 -0.81 -9.18 0.30
N VAL A 232 -0.39 -8.45 -0.75
CA VAL A 232 -1.23 -8.23 -1.94
C VAL A 232 -1.53 -9.55 -2.66
N ASP A 233 -0.54 -10.42 -2.83
CA ASP A 233 -0.72 -11.75 -3.45
C ASP A 233 -1.74 -12.58 -2.65
N VAL A 234 -1.57 -12.66 -1.33
CA VAL A 234 -2.51 -13.37 -0.44
C VAL A 234 -3.92 -12.76 -0.51
N TYR A 235 -4.05 -11.43 -0.56
CA TYR A 235 -5.33 -10.75 -0.72
C TYR A 235 -6.03 -11.11 -2.02
N VAL A 236 -5.31 -11.09 -3.16
CA VAL A 236 -5.86 -11.44 -4.48
C VAL A 236 -6.33 -12.89 -4.47
N VAL A 237 -5.46 -13.83 -4.06
CA VAL A 237 -5.76 -15.25 -4.02
C VAL A 237 -6.98 -15.55 -3.14
N VAL A 238 -7.03 -15.00 -1.93
CA VAL A 238 -8.14 -15.24 -1.00
C VAL A 238 -9.43 -14.63 -1.52
N THR A 239 -9.38 -13.45 -2.13
CA THR A 239 -10.59 -12.85 -2.70
C THR A 239 -11.15 -13.67 -3.84
N GLU A 240 -10.29 -14.11 -4.75
CA GLU A 240 -10.67 -14.98 -5.86
C GLU A 240 -11.22 -16.32 -5.35
N TYR A 241 -10.66 -16.87 -4.27
CA TYR A 241 -11.18 -18.05 -3.61
C TYR A 241 -12.56 -17.84 -2.99
N VAL A 242 -12.73 -16.81 -2.17
CA VAL A 242 -13.98 -16.50 -1.45
C VAL A 242 -15.13 -16.33 -2.43
N SER A 243 -14.88 -15.68 -3.57
CA SER A 243 -15.89 -15.37 -4.58
C SER A 243 -15.91 -16.35 -5.77
N ARG A 244 -15.16 -17.47 -5.72
CA ARG A 244 -14.98 -18.43 -6.83
C ARG A 244 -16.27 -18.97 -7.45
N LYS A 245 -17.32 -19.13 -6.64
CA LYS A 245 -18.63 -19.66 -7.09
C LYS A 245 -19.47 -18.61 -7.83
N TYR A 246 -19.08 -17.34 -7.77
CA TYR A 246 -19.91 -16.20 -8.15
C TYR A 246 -19.22 -15.24 -9.14
N PHE A 247 -17.98 -15.54 -9.54
CA PHE A 247 -17.31 -14.81 -10.62
C PHE A 247 -17.60 -15.45 -11.98
N SER A 248 -18.30 -14.72 -12.84
CA SER A 248 -18.38 -15.01 -14.27
C SER A 248 -17.13 -14.44 -14.95
N GLY A 249 -16.09 -15.26 -15.14
CA GLY A 249 -14.93 -14.92 -15.98
C GLY A 249 -13.61 -14.63 -15.26
N GLY A 250 -13.48 -14.92 -13.96
CA GLY A 250 -12.16 -14.97 -13.31
C GLY A 250 -11.36 -16.19 -13.82
N GLN A 251 -10.04 -16.05 -13.96
CA GLN A 251 -9.17 -17.21 -14.17
C GLN A 251 -9.28 -18.12 -12.95
N ALA A 252 -10.21 -19.09 -13.00
CA ALA A 252 -10.40 -20.05 -11.93
C ALA A 252 -9.06 -20.76 -11.69
N TRP A 253 -8.51 -20.60 -10.48
CA TRP A 253 -7.31 -21.29 -10.06
C TRP A 253 -7.46 -22.79 -10.33
N LEU A 254 -6.39 -23.39 -10.88
CA LEU A 254 -6.27 -24.83 -10.98
C LEU A 254 -6.06 -25.36 -9.56
N THR A 255 -7.05 -26.08 -9.05
CA THR A 255 -6.85 -26.96 -7.89
C THR A 255 -6.29 -28.28 -8.39
N ASP A 256 -5.36 -28.89 -7.66
CA ASP A 256 -5.01 -30.28 -7.91
C ASP A 256 -6.17 -31.23 -7.53
N ALA A 257 -5.96 -32.53 -7.75
CA ALA A 257 -6.95 -33.56 -7.46
C ALA A 257 -7.33 -33.63 -5.96
N ASP A 258 -6.48 -33.10 -5.08
CA ASP A 258 -6.67 -33.07 -3.62
C ASP A 258 -7.29 -31.73 -3.15
N GLY A 259 -7.62 -30.82 -4.07
CA GLY A 259 -8.20 -29.52 -3.76
C GLY A 259 -7.18 -28.49 -3.27
N GLN A 260 -5.88 -28.76 -3.39
CA GLN A 260 -4.82 -27.80 -3.05
C GLN A 260 -4.61 -26.81 -4.21
N PHE A 261 -4.32 -25.55 -3.86
CA PHE A 261 -4.08 -24.51 -4.85
C PHE A 261 -2.76 -24.73 -5.58
N LEU A 262 -2.81 -24.80 -6.92
CA LEU A 262 -1.62 -24.75 -7.75
C LEU A 262 -1.28 -23.28 -8.01
N ARG A 263 -0.10 -22.84 -7.54
CA ARG A 263 0.41 -21.49 -7.80
C ARG A 263 0.50 -21.28 -9.32
N ASN A 264 -0.27 -20.33 -9.86
CA ASN A 264 -0.32 -20.05 -11.28
C ASN A 264 1.04 -19.45 -11.73
N GLN A 265 1.84 -20.25 -12.44
CA GLN A 265 3.19 -19.87 -12.87
C GLN A 265 3.21 -18.66 -13.82
N GLN A 266 2.07 -18.23 -14.37
CA GLN A 266 1.99 -17.04 -15.21
C GLN A 266 2.24 -15.73 -14.44
N TYR A 267 2.03 -15.72 -13.12
CA TYR A 267 2.22 -14.53 -12.29
C TYR A 267 3.59 -14.48 -11.56
N THR A 268 4.43 -15.51 -11.70
CA THR A 268 5.79 -15.55 -11.14
C THR A 268 6.83 -14.70 -11.87
N SER A 269 6.44 -13.75 -12.73
CA SER A 269 7.36 -12.91 -13.50
C SER A 269 7.45 -11.46 -13.00
N CYS A 270 7.48 -11.25 -11.68
CA CYS A 270 8.39 -10.23 -11.15
C CYS A 270 9.68 -10.96 -10.78
N ASN A 271 10.60 -11.06 -11.75
CA ASN A 271 11.96 -11.53 -11.47
C ASN A 271 12.57 -10.59 -10.42
N LEU A 272 12.63 -11.07 -9.17
CA LEU A 272 13.27 -10.39 -8.04
C LEU A 272 14.78 -10.13 -8.28
N VAL A 273 15.35 -10.70 -9.34
CA VAL A 273 16.73 -10.48 -9.80
C VAL A 273 16.95 -9.07 -10.36
N GLU A 274 15.89 -8.34 -10.75
CA GLU A 274 16.02 -6.98 -11.31
C GLU A 274 16.03 -5.85 -10.27
N ILE A 275 15.94 -6.19 -8.98
CA ILE A 275 15.92 -5.22 -7.86
C ILE A 275 17.31 -5.07 -7.22
N SER A 276 18.30 -5.93 -7.53
CA SER A 276 19.68 -5.80 -7.07
C SER A 276 20.51 -4.81 -7.89
#